data_AF-E3Q0C8-F1
#
_entry.id   AF-E3Q0C8-F1
#
_cell.length_a   1.000
_cell.length_b   1.000
_cell.length_c   1.000
_cell.angle_alpha   90.00
_cell.angle_beta   90.00
_cell.angle_gamma   90.00
#
_symmetry.space_group_name_H-M   'P 1'
#
loop_
_entity.id
_entity.type
_entity.pdbx_description
1 polymer ?
#
loop_
_entity_poly.entity_id
_entity_poly.type
_entity_poly.pdbx_seq_one_letter_code
_entity_poly.pdbx_strand_id
1 'polypeptide(L)'
;TNCYTGNTWNPTFCPDNVSCAQNCQLDGADYSGTYGATTTGNALRLNFVTNGANRNVGSRMFLMADDSNYEMLTLLNREFTFDVDVSHLPCGLNGAL
;
A
#
# COMPACT_ATOMS: atom_id res chain seq x y z
N THR A 1 20.44 -4.20 7.30
CA THR A 1 20.09 -5.62 7.17
C THR A 1 18.60 -5.77 7.34
N ASN A 2 17.96 -6.67 6.61
CA ASN A 2 16.50 -6.79 6.64
C ASN A 2 16.01 -7.53 7.89
N CYS A 3 14.97 -7.00 8.53
CA CYS A 3 14.20 -7.73 9.54
C CYS A 3 13.28 -8.79 8.93
N TYR A 4 12.80 -8.56 7.69
CA TYR A 4 11.91 -9.45 6.97
C TYR A 4 12.34 -9.54 5.51
N THR A 5 12.36 -10.74 4.92
CA THR A 5 12.69 -10.94 3.50
C THR A 5 11.77 -11.99 2.90
N GLY A 6 11.06 -11.64 1.83
CA GLY A 6 10.12 -12.53 1.15
C GLY A 6 8.95 -12.92 2.06
N ASN A 7 9.10 -14.06 2.74
CA ASN A 7 8.09 -14.67 3.61
C ASN A 7 8.62 -15.02 5.02
N THR A 8 9.83 -14.56 5.39
CA THR A 8 10.51 -15.01 6.62
C THR A 8 11.11 -13.83 7.40
N TRP A 9 11.00 -13.88 8.73
CA TRP A 9 11.64 -12.94 9.67
C TRP A 9 13.06 -13.36 10.02
N ASN A 10 13.94 -12.38 10.25
CA ASN A 10 15.30 -12.63 10.71
C ASN A 10 15.29 -12.93 12.23
N PRO A 11 15.64 -14.16 12.67
CA PRO A 11 15.51 -14.57 14.06
C PRO A 11 16.48 -13.85 15.01
N THR A 12 17.57 -13.27 14.49
CA THR A 12 18.50 -12.47 15.30
C THR A 12 17.89 -11.14 15.71
N PHE A 13 17.12 -10.50 14.84
CA PHE A 13 16.47 -9.21 15.12
C PHE A 13 15.04 -9.36 15.64
N CYS A 14 14.36 -10.44 15.25
CA CYS A 14 12.96 -10.74 15.57
C CYS A 14 12.80 -12.12 16.24
N PRO A 15 13.39 -12.37 17.42
CA PRO A 15 13.16 -13.60 18.18
C PRO A 15 11.76 -13.65 18.81
N ASP A 16 11.16 -12.49 19.06
CA ASP A 16 9.80 -12.30 19.57
C ASP A 16 9.25 -10.94 19.06
N ASN A 17 7.95 -10.72 19.26
CA ASN A 17 7.26 -9.54 18.73
C ASN A 17 7.77 -8.22 19.33
N VAL A 18 8.08 -8.18 20.63
CA VAL A 18 8.50 -6.95 21.31
C VAL A 18 9.91 -6.59 20.87
N SER A 19 10.81 -7.57 20.88
CA SER A 19 12.18 -7.39 20.39
C SER A 19 12.21 -6.96 18.91
N CYS A 20 11.38 -7.58 18.07
CA CYS A 20 11.28 -7.22 16.66
C CYS A 20 10.84 -5.76 16.46
N ALA A 21 9.79 -5.33 17.16
CA ALA A 21 9.29 -3.95 17.08
C ALA A 21 10.31 -2.91 17.59
N GLN A 22 11.15 -3.29 18.55
CA GLN A 22 12.22 -2.42 19.07
C GLN A 22 13.43 -2.35 18.13
N ASN A 23 13.77 -3.47 17.47
CA ASN A 23 14.97 -3.59 16.63
C ASN A 23 14.77 -3.16 15.17
N CYS A 24 13.51 -3.09 14.71
CA CYS A 24 13.17 -2.89 13.31
C CYS A 24 12.42 -1.59 13.07
N GLN A 25 12.53 -1.07 11.85
CA GLN A 25 11.91 0.19 11.45
C GLN A 25 11.18 0.01 10.12
N LEU A 26 10.10 0.79 9.96
CA LEU A 26 9.48 1.03 8.67
C LEU A 26 10.14 2.27 8.05
N ASP A 27 10.41 2.21 6.75
CA ASP A 27 11.05 3.29 6.01
C ASP A 27 10.08 3.86 4.95
N GLY A 28 10.48 4.94 4.29
CA GLY A 28 9.72 5.59 3.24
C GLY A 28 9.48 4.71 2.01
N ALA A 29 8.52 5.12 1.18
CA ALA A 29 8.12 4.43 -0.03
C ALA A 29 8.34 5.30 -1.28
N ASP A 30 9.01 4.76 -2.30
CA ASP A 30 8.92 5.28 -3.66
C ASP A 30 7.66 4.74 -4.32
N TYR A 31 6.56 5.48 -4.14
CA TYR A 31 5.23 5.12 -4.64
C TYR A 31 5.22 4.81 -6.14
N SER A 32 5.90 5.63 -6.94
CA SER A 32 5.86 5.50 -8.40
C SER A 32 6.78 4.40 -8.91
N GLY A 33 8.05 4.39 -8.51
CA GLY A 33 9.06 3.50 -9.08
C GLY A 33 9.03 2.10 -8.49
N THR A 34 8.65 1.96 -7.21
CA THR A 34 8.56 0.65 -6.55
C THR A 34 7.15 0.08 -6.62
N TYR A 35 6.12 0.90 -6.39
CA TYR A 35 4.74 0.41 -6.25
C TYR A 35 3.84 0.71 -7.44
N GLY A 36 4.27 1.53 -8.40
CA GLY A 36 3.46 1.88 -9.57
C GLY A 36 2.17 2.64 -9.22
N ALA A 37 2.21 3.40 -8.12
CA ALA A 37 1.12 4.23 -7.66
C ALA A 37 1.41 5.71 -7.96
N THR A 38 0.44 6.38 -8.58
CA THR A 38 0.54 7.81 -8.94
C THR A 38 -0.79 8.50 -8.74
N THR A 39 -0.75 9.79 -8.40
CA THR A 39 -1.94 10.65 -8.35
C THR A 39 -1.85 11.78 -9.38
N THR A 40 -3.00 12.26 -9.86
CA THR A 40 -3.10 13.46 -10.69
C THR A 40 -4.44 14.12 -10.41
N GLY A 41 -4.41 15.30 -9.77
CA GLY A 41 -5.63 15.96 -9.32
C GLY A 41 -6.40 15.08 -8.33
N ASN A 42 -7.63 14.69 -8.70
CA ASN A 42 -8.52 13.83 -7.91
C ASN A 42 -8.41 12.33 -8.26
N ALA A 43 -7.52 11.93 -9.17
CA ALA A 43 -7.39 10.54 -9.61
C ALA A 43 -6.22 9.82 -8.92
N LEU A 44 -6.45 8.56 -8.53
CA LEU A 44 -5.44 7.59 -8.10
C LEU A 44 -5.33 6.48 -9.15
N ARG A 45 -4.10 6.20 -9.61
CA ARG A 45 -3.80 5.08 -10.50
C ARG A 45 -2.90 4.08 -9.80
N LEU A 46 -3.26 2.80 -9.84
CA LEU A 46 -2.51 1.69 -9.27
C LEU A 46 -2.18 0.66 -10.36
N ASN A 47 -0.89 0.49 -10.67
CA ASN A 47 -0.46 -0.57 -11.58
C ASN A 47 -0.38 -1.92 -10.85
N PHE A 48 -0.70 -3.02 -11.56
CA PHE A 48 -0.68 -4.35 -10.93
C PHE A 48 0.74 -4.91 -10.70
N VAL A 49 1.62 -4.86 -11.71
CA VAL A 49 3.01 -5.31 -11.57
C VAL A 49 3.95 -4.15 -11.86
N THR A 50 4.86 -3.89 -10.92
CA THR A 50 5.90 -2.86 -11.06
C THR A 50 7.26 -3.50 -10.83
N ASN A 51 8.18 -3.32 -11.78
CA ASN A 51 9.54 -3.86 -11.69
C ASN A 51 10.51 -2.73 -11.36
N GLY A 52 10.72 -2.49 -10.06
CA GLY A 52 11.75 -1.58 -9.55
C GLY A 52 13.03 -2.36 -9.19
N ALA A 53 13.62 -2.04 -8.05
CA ALA A 53 14.72 -2.84 -7.49
C ALA A 53 14.28 -4.30 -7.19
N ASN A 54 13.00 -4.49 -6.89
CA ASN A 54 12.35 -5.79 -6.77
C ASN A 54 11.03 -5.79 -7.59
N ARG A 55 10.50 -6.98 -7.86
CA ARG A 55 9.17 -7.14 -8.44
C ARG A 55 8.10 -6.92 -7.37
N ASN A 56 7.29 -5.88 -7.53
CA ASN A 56 6.11 -5.60 -6.70
C ASN A 56 4.82 -6.08 -7.40
N VAL A 57 3.85 -6.55 -6.61
CA VAL A 57 2.53 -7.01 -7.10
C VAL A 57 1.43 -6.36 -6.26
N GLY A 58 0.70 -5.44 -6.88
CA GLY A 58 -0.40 -4.68 -6.29
C GLY A 58 0.06 -3.67 -5.24
N SER A 59 -0.93 -3.03 -4.62
CA SER A 59 -0.75 -2.07 -3.54
C SER A 59 -2.05 -1.93 -2.76
N ARG A 60 -1.96 -1.50 -1.50
CA ARG A 60 -3.12 -1.09 -0.70
C ARG A 60 -2.87 0.31 -0.18
N MET A 61 -3.80 1.22 -0.46
CA MET A 61 -3.71 2.63 -0.09
C MET A 61 -4.83 2.99 0.90
N PHE A 62 -4.55 4.00 1.72
CA PHE A 62 -5.53 4.61 2.61
C PHE A 62 -5.60 6.10 2.29
N LEU A 63 -6.81 6.68 2.34
CA LEU A 63 -6.98 8.12 2.20
C LEU A 63 -6.60 8.80 3.51
N MET A 64 -5.72 9.79 3.42
CA MET A 64 -5.22 10.56 4.56
C MET A 64 -5.89 11.94 4.60
N ALA A 65 -6.21 12.43 5.80
CA ALA A 65 -6.66 13.80 6.03
C ALA A 65 -5.47 14.77 6.08
N ASP A 66 -4.36 14.30 6.66
CA ASP A 66 -3.07 15.00 6.79
C ASP A 66 -1.93 13.96 6.88
N ASP A 67 -0.68 14.38 7.11
CA ASP A 67 0.48 13.47 7.13
C ASP A 67 0.47 12.42 8.26
N SER A 68 -0.40 12.57 9.28
CA SER A 68 -0.44 11.72 10.48
C SER A 68 -1.80 11.06 10.74
N ASN A 69 -2.86 11.45 10.02
CA ASN A 69 -4.23 10.98 10.29
C ASN A 69 -4.94 10.49 9.01
N TYR A 70 -5.67 9.38 9.14
CA TYR A 70 -6.58 8.90 8.09
C TYR A 70 -7.81 9.78 7.96
N GLU A 71 -8.35 9.90 6.75
CA GLU A 71 -9.64 10.55 6.51
C GLU A 71 -10.78 9.66 7.03
N MET A 72 -11.59 10.19 7.95
CA MET A 72 -12.66 9.44 8.62
C MET A 72 -14.02 9.76 8.01
N LEU A 73 -14.59 8.80 7.29
CA LEU A 73 -15.88 8.97 6.61
C LEU A 73 -17.05 8.50 7.49
N THR A 74 -17.93 9.42 7.90
CA THR A 74 -19.20 9.08 8.57
C THR A 74 -20.31 8.90 7.54
N LEU A 75 -20.53 7.67 7.09
CA LEU A 75 -21.39 7.38 5.93
C LEU A 75 -22.89 7.22 6.25
N LEU A 76 -23.28 7.15 7.53
CA LEU A 76 -24.69 6.97 7.89
C LEU A 76 -25.55 8.14 7.36
N ASN A 77 -26.58 7.82 6.58
CA ASN A 77 -27.46 8.79 5.90
C ASN A 77 -26.72 9.72 4.92
N ARG A 78 -25.62 9.27 4.32
CA ARG A 78 -24.86 9.97 3.29
C ARG A 78 -24.58 9.05 2.10
N GLU A 79 -24.15 9.66 1.00
CA GLU A 79 -23.70 8.96 -0.21
C GLU A 79 -22.18 9.07 -0.34
N PHE A 80 -21.54 8.02 -0.86
CA PHE A 80 -20.15 8.02 -1.27
C PHE A 80 -20.07 7.66 -2.76
N THR A 81 -19.56 8.57 -3.57
CA THR A 81 -19.47 8.41 -5.02
C THR A 81 -18.02 8.47 -5.48
N PHE A 82 -17.71 7.68 -6.51
CA PHE A 82 -16.41 7.67 -7.16
C PHE A 82 -16.56 7.19 -8.60
N ASP A 83 -15.68 7.69 -9.46
CA ASP A 83 -15.53 7.17 -10.82
C ASP A 83 -14.39 6.13 -10.84
N VAL A 84 -14.53 5.09 -11.65
CA VAL A 84 -13.52 4.03 -11.79
C VAL A 84 -13.39 3.58 -13.23
N ASP A 85 -12.15 3.47 -13.70
CA ASP A 85 -11.82 2.82 -14.97
C ASP A 85 -11.33 1.40 -14.72
N VAL A 86 -12.17 0.41 -15.04
CA VAL A 86 -11.84 -1.02 -14.96
C VAL A 86 -11.52 -1.64 -16.31
N SER A 87 -11.42 -0.86 -17.38
CA SER A 87 -11.19 -1.37 -18.75
C SER A 87 -9.87 -2.12 -18.92
N HIS A 88 -8.92 -1.91 -17.99
CA HIS A 88 -7.61 -2.55 -17.97
C HIS A 88 -7.47 -3.65 -16.90
N LEU A 89 -8.58 -4.09 -16.28
CA LEU A 89 -8.59 -5.16 -15.27
C LEU A 89 -9.17 -6.47 -15.84
N PRO A 90 -8.32 -7.40 -16.30
CA PRO A 90 -8.77 -8.73 -16.72
C PRO A 90 -9.25 -9.60 -15.54
N CYS A 91 -9.89 -10.74 -15.88
CA CYS A 91 -10.25 -11.78 -14.92
C CYS A 91 -9.07 -12.21 -14.05
N GLY A 92 -9.35 -12.48 -12.77
CA GLY A 92 -8.34 -12.88 -11.77
C GLY A 92 -7.72 -11.71 -11.01
N LEU A 93 -8.08 -10.46 -11.36
CA LEU A 93 -7.72 -9.26 -10.62
C LEU A 93 -8.92 -8.69 -9.86
N ASN A 94 -8.64 -7.94 -8.80
CA ASN A 94 -9.64 -7.24 -8.00
C ASN A 94 -9.13 -5.84 -7.65
N GLY A 95 -9.73 -4.80 -8.24
CA GLY A 95 -9.55 -3.42 -7.85
C GLY A 95 -10.60 -3.05 -6.80
N ALA A 96 -10.23 -3.09 -5.52
CA ALA A 96 -11.14 -2.87 -4.42
C ALA A 96 -11.05 -1.43 -3.89
N LEU A 97 -12.23 -0.84 -3.66
CA LEU A 97 -12.43 0.41 -2.91
C LEU A 97 -13.46 0.15 -1.80
#